data_AF-A0A2G7FYN5-F1
#
_entry.id   AF-A0A2G7FYN5-F1
#
_cell.length_a   1.000
_cell.length_b   1.000
_cell.length_c   1.000
_cell.angle_alpha   90.00
_cell.angle_beta   90.00
_cell.angle_gamma   90.00
#
_symmetry.space_group_name_H-M   'P 1'
#
loop_
_entity.id
_entity.type
_entity.pdbx_description
1 polymer ?
#
loop_
_entity_poly.entity_id
_entity_poly.type
_entity_poly.pdbx_seq_one_letter_code
_entity_poly.pdbx_strand_id
1 'polypeptide(L)'
;MPFPGGGCQTCRDRRIKCDKAQPICQRCIKSRRTCYGMRDQQVWHTENSYASRLKKRPRGPRSMKMNLHVSYKPADMKTYAMAYYMHNYVQAPNNVPDIFKDVTRGCLAVLPPRPWCPFLELAVSSLALAMFSRTQNYPSAALVASVTYHRLLKVAQSAIHYLTPKNCDSCLLAVFFMGRYEDSVYRPVTETPLYTPHPASYITMERWRS
;
A
#
# COMPACT_ATOMS: atom_id res chain seq x y z
N MET A 1 25.40 1.98 -30.26
CA MET A 1 25.44 0.51 -30.45
C MET A 1 24.98 -0.15 -29.16
N PRO A 2 23.89 -0.94 -29.11
CA PRO A 2 23.53 -1.68 -27.91
C PRO A 2 24.51 -2.83 -27.74
N PHE A 3 25.24 -2.85 -26.62
CA PHE A 3 26.19 -3.92 -26.33
C PHE A 3 25.40 -5.21 -26.05
N PRO A 4 25.58 -6.29 -26.85
CA PRO A 4 24.85 -7.55 -26.64
C PRO A 4 25.31 -8.32 -25.39
N GLY A 5 26.36 -7.83 -24.71
CA GLY A 5 26.96 -8.51 -23.58
C GLY A 5 26.10 -8.48 -22.32
N GLY A 6 26.17 -9.56 -21.54
CA GLY A 6 25.70 -9.60 -20.17
C GLY A 6 26.34 -8.47 -19.36
N GLY A 7 25.52 -7.66 -18.69
CA GLY A 7 25.93 -6.60 -17.78
C GLY A 7 24.81 -6.41 -16.77
N CYS A 8 25.13 -5.88 -15.58
CA CYS A 8 24.10 -5.70 -14.57
C CYS A 8 23.00 -4.76 -15.10
N GLN A 9 21.78 -4.94 -14.61
CA GLN A 9 20.62 -4.19 -15.12
C GLN A 9 20.84 -2.67 -15.03
N THR A 10 21.40 -2.22 -13.91
CA THR A 10 21.71 -0.80 -13.66
C THR A 10 22.67 -0.20 -14.69
N CYS A 11 23.67 -0.97 -15.15
CA CYS A 11 24.58 -0.51 -16.21
C CYS A 11 23.93 -0.54 -17.59
N ARG A 12 23.06 -1.51 -17.86
CA ARG A 12 22.29 -1.61 -19.11
C ARG A 12 21.34 -0.43 -19.28
N ASP A 13 20.58 -0.10 -18.23
CA ASP A 13 19.65 1.03 -18.25
C ASP A 13 20.39 2.36 -18.46
N ARG A 14 21.58 2.48 -17.88
CA ARG A 14 22.48 3.62 -18.06
C ARG A 14 23.23 3.62 -19.40
N ARG A 15 23.10 2.57 -20.21
CA ARG A 15 23.79 2.37 -21.49
C ARG A 15 25.32 2.53 -21.39
N ILE A 16 25.89 2.07 -20.28
CA ILE A 16 27.35 2.06 -20.03
C ILE A 16 27.88 0.63 -19.96
N LYS A 17 29.17 0.45 -20.27
CA LYS A 17 29.83 -0.87 -20.14
C LYS A 17 29.86 -1.31 -18.67
N CYS A 18 29.35 -2.51 -18.39
CA CYS A 18 29.41 -3.08 -17.05
C CYS A 18 30.74 -3.82 -16.85
N ASP A 19 31.36 -3.66 -15.68
CA ASP A 19 32.60 -4.36 -15.30
C ASP A 19 32.33 -5.80 -14.80
N LYS A 20 31.05 -6.21 -14.74
CA LYS A 20 30.55 -7.56 -14.38
C LYS A 20 31.04 -8.15 -13.05
N ALA A 21 31.72 -7.38 -12.19
CA ALA A 21 32.11 -7.84 -10.86
C ALA A 21 30.86 -8.20 -10.02
N GLN A 22 30.95 -9.31 -9.30
CA GLN A 22 29.93 -9.81 -8.36
C GLN A 22 30.41 -9.60 -6.92
N PRO A 23 29.51 -9.34 -5.95
CA PRO A 23 28.05 -9.24 -6.07
C PRO A 23 27.54 -7.89 -6.64
N ILE A 24 28.39 -6.85 -6.65
CA ILE A 24 28.06 -5.51 -7.10
C ILE A 24 29.17 -5.01 -8.04
N CYS A 25 28.81 -4.51 -9.22
CA CYS A 25 29.81 -3.99 -10.14
C CYS A 25 30.41 -2.65 -9.65
N GLN A 26 31.70 -2.42 -9.94
CA GLN A 26 32.43 -1.22 -9.53
C GLN A 26 31.78 0.10 -9.99
N ARG A 27 31.16 0.12 -11.17
CA ARG A 27 30.40 1.29 -11.64
C ARG A 27 29.19 1.62 -10.79
N CYS A 28 28.50 0.61 -10.27
CA CYS A 28 27.38 0.84 -9.35
C CYS A 28 27.89 1.35 -8.00
N ILE A 29 28.98 0.77 -7.47
CA ILE A 29 29.65 1.20 -6.23
C ILE A 29 30.05 2.69 -6.33
N LYS A 30 30.84 3.05 -7.35
CA LYS A 30 31.31 4.44 -7.54
C LYS A 30 30.17 5.42 -7.73
N SER A 31 29.09 5.00 -8.40
CA SER A 31 27.92 5.86 -8.59
C SER A 31 26.95 5.88 -7.40
N ARG A 32 27.24 5.12 -6.33
CA ARG A 32 26.36 4.93 -5.16
C ARG A 32 24.94 4.52 -5.56
N ARG A 33 24.82 3.61 -6.53
CA ARG A 33 23.52 3.09 -7.02
C ARG A 33 23.40 1.61 -6.73
N THR A 34 22.18 1.16 -6.51
CA THR A 34 21.84 -0.25 -6.32
C THR A 34 22.17 -1.05 -7.58
N CYS A 35 22.97 -2.10 -7.44
CA CYS A 35 23.31 -3.02 -8.52
C CYS A 35 22.36 -4.20 -8.50
N TYR A 36 21.48 -4.30 -9.48
CA TYR A 36 20.49 -5.39 -9.56
C TYR A 36 21.06 -6.70 -10.13
N GLY A 37 22.38 -6.87 -10.14
CA GLY A 37 23.03 -8.07 -10.69
C GLY A 37 22.76 -8.30 -12.19
N MET A 38 23.27 -9.41 -12.69
CA MET A 38 23.07 -9.88 -14.06
C MET A 38 21.73 -10.62 -14.13
N ARG A 39 20.92 -10.40 -15.17
CA ARG A 39 19.74 -11.25 -15.43
C ARG A 39 20.14 -12.46 -16.25
N ASP A 40 19.88 -13.66 -15.75
CA ASP A 40 19.84 -14.88 -16.55
C ASP A 40 18.55 -14.84 -17.38
N GLN A 41 18.69 -14.44 -18.64
CA GLN A 41 17.58 -14.39 -19.57
C GLN A 41 17.82 -15.42 -20.67
N GLN A 42 17.41 -16.66 -20.40
CA GLN A 42 17.07 -17.59 -21.47
C GLN A 42 15.65 -17.21 -21.94
N VAL A 43 15.59 -16.28 -22.90
CA VAL A 43 14.34 -15.84 -23.52
C VAL A 43 14.16 -16.63 -24.80
N TRP A 44 13.21 -17.57 -24.82
CA TRP A 44 12.71 -18.12 -26.07
C TRP A 44 11.95 -17.01 -26.81
N HIS A 45 12.57 -16.48 -27.85
CA HIS A 45 11.95 -15.51 -28.74
C HIS A 45 11.09 -16.25 -29.78
N THR A 46 9.79 -16.40 -29.53
CA THR A 46 8.85 -16.64 -30.63
C THR A 46 8.71 -15.32 -31.38
N GLU A 47 9.29 -15.25 -32.57
CA GLU A 47 9.28 -14.05 -33.40
C GLU A 47 7.87 -13.76 -33.90
N ASN A 48 7.32 -12.59 -33.56
CA ASN A 48 6.00 -12.20 -34.06
C ASN A 48 6.06 -11.87 -35.57
N SER A 49 4.96 -12.08 -36.30
CA SER A 49 4.87 -11.91 -37.76
C SER A 49 5.16 -10.48 -38.29
N TYR A 50 5.23 -9.52 -37.37
CA TYR A 50 5.64 -8.15 -37.66
C TYR A 50 7.17 -7.94 -37.59
N ALA A 51 7.88 -8.71 -36.75
CA ALA A 51 9.34 -8.71 -36.66
C ALA A 51 9.95 -9.45 -37.87
N SER A 52 9.33 -10.55 -38.31
CA SER A 52 9.73 -11.30 -39.51
C SER A 52 9.41 -10.62 -40.85
N ARG A 53 8.90 -9.37 -40.83
CA ARG A 53 8.51 -8.55 -41.99
C ARG A 53 7.47 -9.16 -42.94
N LEU A 54 6.83 -10.25 -42.56
CA LEU A 54 5.72 -10.84 -43.31
C LEU A 54 4.50 -9.90 -43.33
N LYS A 55 4.33 -9.08 -42.28
CA LYS A 55 3.31 -8.02 -42.24
C LYS A 55 3.94 -6.67 -41.89
N LYS A 56 3.58 -5.63 -42.67
CA LYS A 56 3.90 -4.24 -42.30
C LYS A 56 3.07 -3.85 -41.08
N ARG A 57 3.72 -3.30 -40.04
CA ARG A 57 3.00 -2.75 -38.88
C ARG A 57 2.14 -1.57 -39.36
N PRO A 58 0.84 -1.53 -39.03
CA PRO A 58 0.04 -0.35 -39.30
C PRO A 58 0.70 0.84 -38.59
N ARG A 59 0.82 1.97 -39.29
CA ARG A 59 1.21 3.23 -38.65
C ARG A 59 0.05 3.62 -37.74
N GLY A 60 0.14 3.23 -36.47
CA GLY A 60 -0.79 3.70 -35.45
C GLY A 60 -0.81 5.23 -35.44
N PRO A 61 -1.91 5.87 -35.02
CA PRO A 61 -1.95 7.31 -34.85
C PRO A 61 -0.70 7.72 -34.07
N ARG A 62 0.04 8.71 -34.59
CA ARG A 62 1.23 9.28 -33.93
C ARG A 62 0.82 9.48 -32.49
N SER A 63 1.48 8.79 -31.54
CA SER A 63 1.22 8.97 -30.11
C SER A 63 1.34 10.48 -29.87
N MET A 64 0.19 11.15 -29.83
CA MET A 64 0.14 12.49 -29.33
C MET A 64 0.66 12.32 -27.92
N LYS A 65 1.76 13.01 -27.60
CA LYS A 65 2.11 13.23 -26.20
C LYS A 65 0.83 13.76 -25.57
N MET A 66 0.13 12.88 -24.86
CA MET A 66 -0.95 13.31 -24.02
C MET A 66 -0.21 14.08 -22.94
N ASN A 67 -0.12 15.40 -23.10
CA ASN A 67 0.14 16.29 -22.00
C ASN A 67 -1.11 16.19 -21.13
N LEU A 68 -1.22 15.06 -20.41
CA LEU A 68 -2.17 14.91 -19.34
C LEU A 68 -1.63 15.85 -18.25
N HIS A 69 -1.96 17.13 -18.40
CA HIS A 69 -1.94 18.05 -17.29
C HIS A 69 -3.05 17.55 -16.37
N VAL A 70 -2.73 16.52 -15.58
CA VAL A 70 -3.55 16.13 -14.44
C VAL A 70 -3.60 17.40 -13.61
N SER A 71 -4.73 18.10 -13.68
CA SER A 71 -5.04 19.19 -12.79
C SER A 71 -5.11 18.55 -11.41
N TYR A 72 -3.97 18.51 -10.75
CA TYR A 72 -3.83 17.99 -9.39
C TYR A 72 -4.55 18.99 -8.50
N LYS A 73 -5.87 18.85 -8.40
CA LYS A 73 -6.56 19.29 -7.21
C LYS A 73 -5.97 18.43 -6.09
N PRO A 74 -5.34 19.00 -5.06
CA PRO A 74 -4.89 18.19 -3.94
C PRO A 74 -6.11 17.42 -3.45
N ALA A 75 -6.02 16.09 -3.53
CA ALA A 75 -7.10 15.24 -3.06
C ALA A 75 -7.38 15.62 -1.61
N ASP A 76 -8.67 15.74 -1.25
CA ASP A 76 -9.07 15.94 0.14
C ASP A 76 -8.32 14.95 1.03
N MET A 77 -7.83 15.41 2.20
CA MET A 77 -6.96 14.63 3.10
C MET A 77 -7.55 13.25 3.38
N LYS A 78 -8.88 13.18 3.55
CA LYS A 78 -9.63 11.94 3.74
C LYS A 78 -9.45 10.97 2.56
N THR A 79 -9.54 11.47 1.33
CA THR A 79 -9.37 10.67 0.11
C THR A 79 -7.96 10.10 0.01
N TYR A 80 -6.95 10.91 0.32
CA TYR A 80 -5.56 10.46 0.31
C TYR A 80 -5.29 9.40 1.40
N ALA A 81 -5.77 9.63 2.62
CA ALA A 81 -5.64 8.68 3.73
C ALA A 81 -6.32 7.35 3.41
N MET A 82 -7.52 7.37 2.83
CA MET A 82 -8.22 6.16 2.40
C MET A 82 -7.45 5.40 1.31
N ALA A 83 -6.93 6.10 0.28
CA ALA A 83 -6.12 5.47 -0.75
C ALA A 83 -4.84 4.85 -0.18
N TYR A 84 -4.18 5.58 0.73
CA TYR A 84 -3.00 5.10 1.44
C TYR A 84 -3.29 3.84 2.27
N TYR A 85 -4.38 3.83 3.04
CA TYR A 85 -4.82 2.67 3.83
C TYR A 85 -5.10 1.46 2.95
N MET A 86 -5.87 1.66 1.87
CA MET A 86 -6.22 0.60 0.92
C MET A 86 -5.00 0.02 0.19
N HIS A 87 -3.97 0.84 -0.05
CA HIS A 87 -2.76 0.36 -0.70
C HIS A 87 -1.84 -0.42 0.25
N ASN A 88 -1.71 0.02 1.51
CA ASN A 88 -0.64 -0.46 2.39
C ASN A 88 -1.09 -1.41 3.50
N TYR A 89 -2.36 -1.36 3.92
CA TYR A 89 -2.85 -2.07 5.12
C TYR A 89 -3.95 -3.08 4.83
N VAL A 90 -4.55 -2.99 3.64
CA VAL A 90 -5.59 -3.89 3.16
C VAL A 90 -4.98 -5.15 2.52
N GLN A 91 -3.74 -5.08 2.07
CA GLN A 91 -2.97 -6.24 1.61
C GLN A 91 -2.10 -6.75 2.77
N ALA A 92 -2.52 -7.82 3.45
CA ALA A 92 -1.71 -8.43 4.50
C ALA A 92 -0.39 -8.99 3.90
N PRO A 93 0.78 -8.76 4.53
CA PRO A 93 2.00 -9.45 4.13
C PRO A 93 1.83 -10.97 4.36
N ASN A 94 2.43 -11.77 3.48
CA ASN A 94 2.24 -13.23 3.41
C ASN A 94 2.61 -14.02 4.68
N ASN A 95 3.12 -13.40 5.74
CA ASN A 95 3.78 -14.07 6.88
C ASN A 95 3.07 -13.97 8.25
N VAL A 96 1.83 -13.49 8.33
CA VAL A 96 1.04 -13.43 9.59
C VAL A 96 0.20 -14.72 9.78
N PRO A 97 -0.09 -15.22 11.01
CA PRO A 97 -0.97 -16.38 11.20
C PRO A 97 -2.36 -16.23 10.54
N ASP A 98 -2.89 -17.32 9.97
CA ASP A 98 -4.07 -17.34 9.08
C ASP A 98 -5.34 -16.71 9.68
N ILE A 99 -5.57 -16.86 10.98
CA ILE A 99 -6.78 -16.37 11.65
C ILE A 99 -6.95 -14.84 11.51
N PHE A 100 -5.86 -14.07 11.55
CA PHE A 100 -5.90 -12.62 11.36
C PHE A 100 -5.89 -12.21 9.88
N LYS A 101 -5.32 -13.06 9.01
CA LYS A 101 -5.38 -12.89 7.55
C LYS A 101 -6.81 -13.07 7.05
N ASP A 102 -7.53 -14.06 7.55
CA ASP A 102 -8.86 -14.43 7.05
C ASP A 102 -9.94 -13.41 7.38
N VAL A 103 -9.92 -12.80 8.56
CA VAL A 103 -10.92 -11.77 8.91
C VAL A 103 -10.65 -10.48 8.12
N THR A 104 -9.39 -10.03 8.04
CA THR A 104 -9.05 -8.80 7.31
C THR A 104 -9.26 -8.99 5.81
N ARG A 105 -8.78 -10.10 5.21
CA ARG A 105 -8.93 -10.43 3.79
C ARG A 105 -10.37 -10.79 3.43
N GLY A 106 -11.08 -11.50 4.30
CA GLY A 106 -12.49 -11.88 4.13
C GLY A 106 -13.42 -10.67 4.16
N CYS A 107 -13.24 -9.77 5.13
CA CYS A 107 -14.01 -8.51 5.18
C CYS A 107 -13.74 -7.61 3.95
N LEU A 108 -12.53 -7.63 3.39
CA LEU A 108 -12.19 -6.88 2.19
C LEU A 108 -12.72 -7.49 0.89
N ALA A 109 -12.78 -8.82 0.79
CA ALA A 109 -13.44 -9.51 -0.31
C ALA A 109 -14.96 -9.24 -0.35
N VAL A 110 -15.54 -8.95 0.82
CA VAL A 110 -16.96 -8.62 1.01
C VAL A 110 -17.23 -7.10 0.93
N LEU A 111 -16.19 -6.28 0.78
CA LEU A 111 -16.36 -4.82 0.71
C LEU A 111 -17.16 -4.46 -0.55
N PRO A 112 -18.35 -3.83 -0.41
CA PRO A 112 -19.19 -3.56 -1.57
C PRO A 112 -18.51 -2.57 -2.53
N PRO A 113 -18.80 -2.61 -3.84
CA PRO A 113 -18.37 -1.56 -4.75
C PRO A 113 -18.94 -0.20 -4.28
N ARG A 114 -18.18 0.88 -4.48
CA ARG A 114 -18.64 2.23 -4.11
C ARG A 114 -19.86 2.65 -4.95
N PRO A 115 -20.77 3.49 -4.41
CA PRO A 115 -20.67 4.20 -3.12
C PRO A 115 -21.06 3.32 -1.91
N TRP A 116 -20.32 3.46 -0.81
CA TRP A 116 -20.65 2.78 0.46
C TRP A 116 -21.75 3.54 1.21
N CYS A 117 -22.42 2.85 2.13
CA CYS A 117 -23.31 3.54 3.06
C CYS A 117 -22.50 4.50 3.95
N PRO A 118 -23.10 5.62 4.40
CA PRO A 118 -22.39 6.63 5.20
C PRO A 118 -21.75 6.06 6.47
N PHE A 119 -22.37 5.04 7.05
CA PHE A 119 -21.87 4.35 8.24
C PHE A 119 -20.52 3.66 7.97
N LEU A 120 -20.45 2.83 6.93
CA LEU A 120 -19.22 2.15 6.51
C LEU A 120 -18.16 3.16 6.04
N GLU A 121 -18.55 4.21 5.35
CA GLU A 121 -17.62 5.25 4.90
C GLU A 121 -16.95 6.00 6.07
N LEU A 122 -17.73 6.36 7.10
CA LEU A 122 -17.21 6.99 8.31
C LEU A 122 -16.26 6.05 9.09
N ALA A 123 -16.56 4.76 9.16
CA ALA A 123 -15.72 3.76 9.81
C ALA A 123 -14.38 3.57 9.09
N VAL A 124 -14.40 3.36 7.78
CA VAL A 124 -13.16 3.20 7.00
C VAL A 124 -12.32 4.48 7.01
N SER A 125 -12.95 5.66 6.92
CA SER A 125 -12.22 6.92 6.88
C SER A 125 -11.60 7.32 8.23
N SER A 126 -12.28 7.07 9.34
CA SER A 126 -11.71 7.29 10.68
C SER A 126 -10.47 6.42 10.91
N LEU A 127 -10.53 5.11 10.61
CA LEU A 127 -9.37 4.23 10.67
C LEU A 127 -8.26 4.70 9.73
N ALA A 128 -8.58 4.99 8.48
CA ALA A 128 -7.59 5.39 7.49
C ALA A 128 -6.84 6.68 7.90
N LEU A 129 -7.55 7.67 8.45
CA LEU A 129 -6.96 8.91 8.95
C LEU A 129 -6.11 8.67 10.21
N ALA A 130 -6.53 7.79 11.12
CA ALA A 130 -5.74 7.42 12.30
C ALA A 130 -4.45 6.71 11.90
N MET A 131 -4.53 5.74 10.98
CA MET A 131 -3.36 5.07 10.43
C MET A 131 -2.43 6.07 9.73
N PHE A 132 -2.98 6.92 8.86
CA PHE A 132 -2.23 7.93 8.14
C PHE A 132 -1.51 8.91 9.06
N SER A 133 -2.18 9.38 10.11
CA SER A 133 -1.59 10.26 11.11
C SER A 133 -0.36 9.63 11.75
N ARG A 134 -0.45 8.35 12.11
CA ARG A 134 0.65 7.60 12.75
C ARG A 134 1.79 7.32 11.78
N THR A 135 1.47 6.88 10.57
CA THR A 135 2.50 6.41 9.62
C THR A 135 3.22 7.54 8.91
N GLN A 136 2.54 8.68 8.72
CA GLN A 136 3.10 9.86 8.07
C GLN A 136 3.45 10.98 9.06
N ASN A 137 3.34 10.74 10.37
CA ASN A 137 3.58 11.74 11.42
C ASN A 137 2.79 13.04 11.20
N TYR A 138 1.49 12.92 10.89
CA TYR A 138 0.62 14.05 10.57
C TYR A 138 -0.50 14.20 11.62
N PRO A 139 -0.29 14.93 12.73
CA PRO A 139 -1.18 14.92 13.89
C PRO A 139 -2.57 15.53 13.62
N SER A 140 -2.69 16.45 12.67
CA SER A 140 -3.97 17.02 12.27
C SER A 140 -4.91 15.97 11.65
N ALA A 141 -4.39 14.91 11.02
CA ALA A 141 -5.22 13.78 10.59
C ALA A 141 -5.81 13.00 11.78
N ALA A 142 -5.13 12.91 12.93
CA ALA A 142 -5.68 12.25 14.11
C ALA A 142 -6.87 13.03 14.69
N LEU A 143 -6.80 14.37 14.68
CA LEU A 143 -7.92 15.21 15.08
C LEU A 143 -9.13 15.00 14.15
N VAL A 144 -8.92 15.00 12.84
CA VAL A 144 -10.00 14.73 11.90
C VAL A 144 -10.52 13.30 12.04
N ALA A 145 -9.65 12.33 12.34
CA ALA A 145 -10.04 10.96 12.63
C ALA A 145 -10.97 10.87 13.86
N SER A 146 -10.64 11.55 14.96
CA SER A 146 -11.45 11.53 16.19
C SER A 146 -12.80 12.24 16.02
N VAL A 147 -12.84 13.36 15.32
CA VAL A 147 -14.10 14.04 14.97
C VAL A 147 -14.97 13.15 14.08
N THR A 148 -14.35 12.49 13.09
CA THR A 148 -15.05 11.55 12.19
C THR A 148 -15.58 10.34 12.96
N TYR A 149 -14.80 9.81 13.89
CA TYR A 149 -15.20 8.69 14.75
C TYR A 149 -16.33 9.08 15.72
N HIS A 150 -16.28 10.27 16.30
CA HIS A 150 -17.38 10.77 17.12
C HIS A 150 -18.70 10.86 16.33
N ARG A 151 -18.64 11.33 15.07
CA ARG A 151 -19.80 11.32 14.18
C ARG A 151 -20.27 9.91 13.86
N LEU A 152 -19.32 8.97 13.66
CA LEU A 152 -19.62 7.56 13.44
C LEU A 152 -20.39 6.95 14.62
N LEU A 153 -19.97 7.21 15.87
CA LEU A 153 -20.66 6.69 17.06
C LEU A 153 -22.13 7.13 17.12
N LYS A 154 -22.43 8.39 16.76
CA LYS A 154 -23.82 8.90 16.69
C LYS A 154 -24.65 8.16 15.63
N VAL A 155 -24.05 7.85 14.48
CA VAL A 155 -24.71 7.09 13.40
C VAL A 155 -24.81 5.60 13.75
N ALA A 156 -23.82 5.05 14.44
CA ALA A 156 -23.80 3.66 14.89
C ALA A 156 -24.99 3.36 15.80
N GLN A 157 -25.25 4.27 16.75
CA GLN A 157 -26.33 4.11 17.71
C GLN A 157 -27.68 3.95 17.01
N SER A 158 -28.00 4.79 16.01
CA SER A 158 -29.23 4.65 15.25
C SER A 158 -29.20 3.44 14.30
N ALA A 159 -28.07 3.17 13.65
CA ALA A 159 -27.93 2.06 12.70
C ALA A 159 -28.16 0.67 13.35
N ILE A 160 -27.72 0.48 14.61
CA ILE A 160 -27.90 -0.78 15.34
C ILE A 160 -29.39 -1.04 15.64
N HIS A 161 -30.17 0.01 15.92
CA HIS A 161 -31.61 -0.13 16.19
C HIS A 161 -32.44 -0.45 14.93
N TYR A 162 -31.94 -0.11 13.74
CA TYR A 162 -32.63 -0.30 12.46
C TYR A 162 -31.87 -1.27 11.53
N LEU A 163 -31.36 -2.36 12.11
CA LEU A 163 -30.74 -3.44 11.34
C LEU A 163 -31.77 -4.14 10.44
N THR A 164 -31.43 -4.25 9.16
CA THR A 164 -32.19 -4.96 8.14
C THR A 164 -31.26 -5.96 7.45
N PRO A 165 -31.79 -7.04 6.85
CA PRO A 165 -30.96 -8.01 6.13
C PRO A 165 -30.09 -7.36 5.03
N LYS A 166 -30.52 -6.23 4.46
CA LYS A 166 -29.79 -5.49 3.42
C LYS A 166 -28.63 -4.65 3.93
N ASN A 167 -28.64 -4.25 5.21
CA ASN A 167 -27.60 -3.39 5.80
C ASN A 167 -26.70 -4.11 6.82
N CYS A 168 -27.05 -5.36 7.17
CA CYS A 168 -26.35 -6.16 8.16
C CYS A 168 -24.85 -6.29 7.85
N ASP A 169 -24.49 -6.68 6.62
CA ASP A 169 -23.09 -6.86 6.23
C ASP A 169 -22.28 -5.56 6.32
N SER A 170 -22.86 -4.45 5.84
CA SER A 170 -22.23 -3.13 5.96
C SER A 170 -22.07 -2.69 7.41
N CYS A 171 -23.00 -3.08 8.29
CA CYS A 171 -22.94 -2.80 9.72
C CYS A 171 -21.82 -3.61 10.39
N LEU A 172 -21.74 -4.91 10.09
CA LEU A 172 -20.67 -5.79 10.59
C LEU A 172 -19.29 -5.30 10.13
N LEU A 173 -19.16 -4.91 8.86
CA LEU A 173 -17.91 -4.31 8.34
C LEU A 173 -17.56 -3.01 9.06
N ALA A 174 -18.54 -2.14 9.30
CA ALA A 174 -18.31 -0.89 10.00
C ALA A 174 -17.87 -1.13 11.46
N VAL A 175 -18.53 -2.04 12.18
CA VAL A 175 -18.13 -2.43 13.55
C VAL A 175 -16.72 -3.02 13.57
N PHE A 176 -16.36 -3.83 12.57
CA PHE A 176 -14.98 -4.32 12.41
C PHE A 176 -13.97 -3.17 12.28
N PHE A 177 -14.24 -2.19 11.42
CA PHE A 177 -13.37 -1.02 11.26
C PHE A 177 -13.35 -0.12 12.50
N MET A 178 -14.45 -0.04 13.26
CA MET A 178 -14.51 0.67 14.53
C MET A 178 -13.55 0.05 15.56
N GLY A 179 -13.58 -1.27 15.74
CA GLY A 179 -12.65 -1.96 16.65
C GLY A 179 -11.19 -1.75 16.24
N ARG A 180 -10.89 -1.79 14.94
CA ARG A 180 -9.54 -1.48 14.43
C ARG A 180 -9.12 -0.03 14.67
N TYR A 181 -10.05 0.91 14.62
CA TYR A 181 -9.77 2.30 14.96
C TYR A 181 -9.42 2.43 16.45
N GLU A 182 -10.20 1.80 17.33
CA GLU A 182 -9.94 1.81 18.77
C GLU A 182 -8.58 1.21 19.10
N ASP A 183 -8.24 0.06 18.51
CA ASP A 183 -6.89 -0.54 18.62
C ASP A 183 -5.79 0.39 18.11
N SER A 184 -6.10 1.23 17.11
CA SER A 184 -5.12 2.16 16.53
C SER A 184 -4.85 3.39 17.40
N VAL A 185 -5.83 3.80 18.19
CA VAL A 185 -5.76 5.00 19.04
C VAL A 185 -5.39 4.63 20.48
N TYR A 186 -5.90 3.50 20.97
CA TYR A 186 -5.65 3.02 22.31
C TYR A 186 -4.25 2.40 22.42
N ARG A 187 -3.41 3.02 23.25
CA ARG A 187 -2.10 2.51 23.61
C ARG A 187 -2.14 2.23 25.11
N PRO A 188 -2.19 0.97 25.56
CA PRO A 188 -2.14 0.70 26.99
C PRO A 188 -0.80 1.21 27.52
N VAL A 189 -0.85 2.05 28.55
CA VAL A 189 0.33 2.37 29.34
C VAL A 189 0.71 1.08 30.06
N THR A 190 1.75 0.39 29.60
CA THR A 190 2.36 -0.70 30.35
C THR A 190 3.10 -0.11 31.55
N GLU A 191 2.36 0.26 32.59
CA GLU A 191 2.90 0.47 33.93
C GLU A 191 2.86 -0.85 34.68
N THR A 192 3.93 -1.63 34.57
CA THR A 192 4.78 -2.09 35.69
C THR A 192 5.54 -3.38 35.34
N PRO A 193 6.77 -3.52 35.86
CA PRO A 193 7.74 -4.52 35.46
C PRO A 193 7.53 -5.82 36.23
N LEU A 194 7.78 -6.96 35.62
CA LEU A 194 8.57 -8.06 36.19
C LEU A 194 8.69 -9.19 35.15
N TYR A 195 9.92 -9.71 35.07
CA TYR A 195 10.37 -10.91 34.38
C TYR A 195 10.97 -10.79 32.96
N THR A 196 12.06 -11.52 32.82
CA THR A 196 13.29 -11.29 32.03
C THR A 196 13.19 -11.59 30.53
N PRO A 197 14.09 -11.01 29.70
CA PRO A 197 13.96 -10.97 28.24
C PRO A 197 14.45 -12.26 27.56
N HIS A 198 13.65 -12.80 26.63
CA HIS A 198 14.10 -13.76 25.63
C HIS A 198 14.51 -13.01 24.33
N PRO A 199 15.70 -13.28 23.76
CA PRO A 199 16.29 -12.45 22.71
C PRO A 199 15.86 -12.88 21.30
N ALA A 200 14.57 -12.76 20.95
CA ALA A 200 14.11 -13.09 19.58
C ALA A 200 12.96 -12.25 18.99
N SER A 201 12.54 -11.15 19.64
CA SER A 201 11.42 -10.34 19.15
C SER A 201 11.67 -8.82 19.20
N TYR A 202 12.90 -8.39 18.92
CA TYR A 202 13.23 -6.98 18.74
C TYR A 202 13.56 -6.67 17.28
N ILE A 203 12.53 -6.39 16.49
CA ILE A 203 12.68 -5.55 15.29
C ILE A 203 11.68 -4.39 15.38
N THR A 204 12.18 -3.36 16.09
CA THR A 204 12.03 -1.91 15.86
C THR A 204 10.64 -1.27 16.01
N MET A 205 10.33 -0.83 17.24
CA MET A 205 9.54 0.40 17.49
C MET A 205 10.06 1.16 18.71
N GLU A 206 11.33 1.54 18.69
CA GLU A 206 11.85 2.56 19.62
C GLU A 206 12.80 3.49 18.86
N ARG A 207 12.34 4.72 18.61
CA ARG A 207 13.13 5.95 18.76
C ARG A 207 12.29 7.19 18.45
N TRP A 208 11.53 7.69 19.43
CA TRP A 208 11.10 9.10 19.47
C TRP A 208 10.96 9.57 20.91
N ARG A 209 12.11 9.92 21.50
CA ARG A 209 12.21 10.93 22.56
C ARG A 209 13.51 11.70 22.31
N SER A 210 13.44 13.01 22.55
CA SER A 210 14.37 14.09 22.21
C SER A 210 14.19 14.69 20.82
#